data_AF-A0A7Y3V967-F1
#
_entry.id   AF-A0A7Y3V967-F1
#
_cell.length_a   1.000
_cell.length_b   1.000
_cell.length_c   1.000
_cell.angle_alpha   90.00
_cell.angle_beta   90.00
_cell.angle_gamma   90.00
#
_symmetry.space_group_name_H-M   'P 1'
#
loop_
_entity.id
_entity.type
_entity.pdbx_description
1 polymer ?
#
loop_
_entity_poly.entity_id
_entity_poly.type
_entity_poly.pdbx_seq_one_letter_code
_entity_poly.pdbx_strand_id
1 'polypeptide(L)'
;MGRALWQLLGEGAFWSALGDTLTGWGLGLVIAVVAGVVAGVVIGSVPVLRAATASTIEFLRPIPSVALIPVAVLLYGTDLESKLLLVVYASFWQVLVQVLAGTQDADPVAEDTARSYRMGGWGRVRYVLWPTALPYVMTGVRLAATVALVLTITAELVIGSPGLGRELAVAQTSGAVPRVYAFVLVTGFLGVAVNLVARAVERRALHWHPSMRGEGQR
;
A
#
# COMPACT_ATOMS: atom_id res chain seq x y z
N MET A 1 -17.01 9.64 -26.08
CA MET A 1 -16.51 9.57 -24.68
C MET A 1 -16.80 10.82 -23.85
N GLY A 2 -16.41 12.04 -24.27
CA GLY A 2 -16.48 13.24 -23.40
C GLY A 2 -17.84 13.51 -22.74
N ARG A 3 -18.94 13.36 -23.47
CA ARG A 3 -20.31 13.52 -22.90
C ARG A 3 -20.64 12.52 -21.79
N ALA A 4 -20.23 11.26 -21.94
CA ALA A 4 -20.47 10.22 -20.92
C ALA A 4 -19.66 10.49 -19.65
N LEU A 5 -18.43 11.00 -19.78
CA LEU A 5 -17.61 11.41 -18.64
C LEU A 5 -18.24 12.59 -17.90
N TRP A 6 -18.72 13.61 -18.62
CA TRP A 6 -19.42 14.75 -18.02
C TRP A 6 -20.71 14.35 -17.31
N GLN A 7 -21.49 13.45 -17.89
CA GLN A 7 -22.70 12.91 -17.25
C GLN A 7 -22.34 12.16 -15.97
N LEU A 8 -21.36 11.28 -16.03
CA LEU A 8 -20.89 10.50 -14.89
C LEU A 8 -20.41 11.38 -13.72
N LEU A 9 -19.68 12.46 -14.00
CA LEU A 9 -19.25 13.42 -12.96
C LEU A 9 -20.41 14.22 -12.35
N GLY A 10 -21.54 14.33 -13.06
CA GLY A 10 -22.77 14.96 -12.56
C GLY A 10 -23.67 14.02 -11.75
N GLU A 11 -23.39 12.72 -11.72
CA GLU A 11 -24.20 11.72 -11.01
C GLU A 11 -23.79 11.62 -9.54
N GLY A 12 -24.74 11.77 -8.61
CA GLY A 12 -24.46 11.61 -7.16
C GLY A 12 -23.94 10.21 -6.80
N ALA A 13 -24.41 9.18 -7.51
CA ALA A 13 -23.98 7.80 -7.34
C ALA A 13 -22.48 7.59 -7.65
N PHE A 14 -21.92 8.39 -8.56
CA PHE A 14 -20.49 8.34 -8.86
C PHE A 14 -19.65 8.79 -7.66
N TRP A 15 -20.05 9.88 -7.01
CA TRP A 15 -19.32 10.42 -5.86
C TRP A 15 -19.40 9.51 -4.63
N SER A 16 -20.55 8.84 -4.41
CA SER A 16 -20.64 7.81 -3.38
C SER A 16 -19.73 6.62 -3.69
N ALA A 17 -19.72 6.14 -4.94
CA ALA A 17 -18.85 5.04 -5.35
C ALA A 17 -17.36 5.40 -5.22
N LEU A 18 -16.97 6.63 -5.59
CA LEU A 18 -15.62 7.14 -5.37
C LEU A 18 -15.27 7.18 -3.87
N GLY A 19 -16.20 7.62 -3.02
CA GLY A 19 -16.04 7.64 -1.57
C GLY A 19 -15.83 6.23 -0.99
N ASP A 20 -16.61 5.24 -1.43
CA ASP A 20 -16.48 3.85 -1.00
C ASP A 20 -15.13 3.24 -1.42
N THR A 21 -14.69 3.53 -2.65
CA THR A 21 -13.36 3.14 -3.14
C THR A 21 -12.25 3.75 -2.30
N LEU A 22 -12.27 5.07 -2.10
CA LEU A 22 -11.26 5.78 -1.31
C LEU A 22 -11.24 5.34 0.15
N THR A 23 -12.40 5.05 0.73
CA THR A 23 -12.51 4.60 2.13
C THR A 23 -11.88 3.23 2.31
N GLY A 24 -12.26 2.25 1.48
CA GLY A 24 -11.68 0.91 1.57
C GLY A 24 -10.20 0.88 1.22
N TRP A 25 -9.77 1.67 0.22
CA TRP A 25 -8.37 1.86 -0.11
C TRP A 25 -7.57 2.46 1.05
N GLY A 26 -8.04 3.57 1.60
CA GLY A 26 -7.35 4.32 2.64
C GLY A 26 -7.27 3.56 3.96
N LEU A 27 -8.38 2.95 4.40
CA LEU A 27 -8.40 2.13 5.61
C LEU A 27 -7.47 0.91 5.48
N GLY A 28 -7.57 0.17 4.39
CA GLY A 28 -6.72 -0.99 4.14
C GLY A 28 -5.23 -0.61 4.08
N LEU A 29 -4.90 0.52 3.45
CA LEU A 29 -3.54 1.03 3.39
C LEU A 29 -3.02 1.41 4.79
N VAL A 30 -3.80 2.13 5.59
CA VAL A 30 -3.38 2.53 6.95
C VAL A 30 -3.13 1.30 7.82
N ILE A 31 -4.04 0.32 7.81
CA ILE A 31 -3.89 -0.93 8.57
C ILE A 31 -2.61 -1.66 8.14
N ALA A 32 -2.41 -1.83 6.82
CA ALA A 32 -1.23 -2.50 6.28
C ALA A 32 0.08 -1.78 6.60
N VAL A 33 0.10 -0.45 6.54
CA VAL A 33 1.29 0.36 6.85
C VAL A 33 1.64 0.21 8.33
N VAL A 34 0.67 0.37 9.23
CA VAL A 34 0.90 0.23 10.67
C VAL A 34 1.38 -1.19 10.98
N ALA A 35 0.70 -2.22 10.50
CA ALA A 35 1.07 -3.60 10.73
C ALA A 35 2.45 -3.94 10.14
N GLY A 36 2.72 -3.54 8.90
CA GLY A 36 3.97 -3.81 8.19
C GLY A 36 5.17 -3.11 8.81
N VAL A 37 5.01 -1.86 9.25
CA VAL A 37 6.07 -1.13 9.96
C VAL A 37 6.35 -1.76 11.32
N VAL A 38 5.32 -2.04 12.12
CA VAL A 38 5.49 -2.65 13.44
C VAL A 38 6.15 -4.03 13.31
N ALA A 39 5.62 -4.90 12.45
CA ALA A 39 6.19 -6.22 12.22
C ALA A 39 7.62 -6.13 11.67
N GLY A 40 7.88 -5.26 10.70
CA GLY A 40 9.20 -5.09 10.09
C GLY A 40 10.25 -4.59 11.08
N VAL A 41 9.90 -3.63 11.94
CA VAL A 41 10.80 -3.13 12.99
C VAL A 41 11.07 -4.22 14.02
N VAL A 42 10.05 -4.94 14.48
CA VAL A 42 10.21 -6.03 15.47
C VAL A 42 11.09 -7.16 14.91
N ILE A 43 10.79 -7.64 13.71
CA ILE A 43 11.55 -8.70 13.04
C ILE A 43 12.97 -8.24 12.71
N GLY A 44 13.14 -7.03 12.18
CA GLY A 44 14.43 -6.48 11.79
C GLY A 44 15.36 -6.18 12.97
N SER A 45 14.80 -5.86 14.14
CA SER A 45 15.56 -5.58 15.36
C SER A 45 16.15 -6.83 16.02
N VAL A 46 15.55 -8.00 15.81
CA VAL A 46 15.93 -9.25 16.49
C VAL A 46 16.44 -10.28 15.46
N PRO A 47 17.76 -10.58 15.43
CA PRO A 47 18.35 -11.50 14.46
C PRO A 47 17.69 -12.89 14.44
N VAL A 48 17.26 -13.39 15.61
CA VAL A 48 16.57 -14.68 15.74
C VAL A 48 15.19 -14.65 15.10
N LEU A 49 14.39 -13.60 15.34
CA LEU A 49 13.07 -13.46 14.69
C LEU A 49 13.22 -13.35 13.18
N ARG A 50 14.24 -12.61 12.71
CA ARG A 50 14.55 -12.51 11.29
C ARG A 50 14.86 -13.87 10.67
N ALA A 51 15.72 -14.67 11.29
CA ALA A 51 16.04 -16.01 10.81
C ALA A 51 14.81 -16.94 10.83
N ALA A 52 14.02 -16.89 11.90
CA ALA A 52 12.83 -17.73 12.06
C ALA A 52 11.70 -17.37 11.06
N THR A 53 11.54 -16.09 10.73
CA THR A 53 10.46 -15.61 9.84
C THR A 53 10.88 -15.56 8.37
N ALA A 54 12.18 -15.66 8.05
CA ALA A 54 12.68 -15.55 6.68
C ALA A 54 11.96 -16.50 5.71
N SER A 55 11.88 -17.78 6.05
CA SER A 55 11.22 -18.79 5.21
C SER A 55 9.72 -18.52 5.05
N THR A 56 9.04 -18.11 6.12
CA THR A 56 7.61 -17.76 6.07
C THR A 56 7.34 -16.55 5.18
N ILE A 57 8.18 -15.51 5.29
CA ILE A 57 8.05 -14.30 4.46
C ILE A 57 8.33 -14.63 3.00
N GLU A 58 9.37 -15.43 2.72
CA GLU A 58 9.73 -15.84 1.36
C GLU A 58 8.65 -16.70 0.72
N PHE A 59 7.95 -17.54 1.50
CA PHE A 59 6.85 -18.37 1.03
C PHE A 59 5.54 -17.60 0.83
N LEU A 60 5.18 -16.70 1.76
CA LEU A 60 3.90 -15.99 1.72
C LEU A 60 3.91 -14.80 0.74
N ARG A 61 5.03 -14.10 0.60
CA ARG A 61 5.14 -12.90 -0.22
C ARG A 61 4.73 -13.11 -1.70
N PRO A 62 5.08 -14.21 -2.38
CA PRO A 62 4.74 -14.42 -3.78
C PRO A 62 3.27 -14.76 -4.04
N ILE A 63 2.50 -15.07 -2.99
CA ILE A 63 1.10 -15.47 -3.15
C ILE A 63 0.31 -14.27 -3.68
N PRO A 64 -0.29 -14.36 -4.88
CA PRO A 64 -1.03 -13.25 -5.45
C PRO A 64 -2.29 -13.01 -4.61
N SER A 65 -2.46 -11.79 -4.11
CA SER A 65 -3.63 -11.39 -3.32
C SER A 65 -4.95 -11.61 -4.09
N VAL A 66 -4.94 -11.49 -5.41
CA VAL A 66 -6.09 -11.78 -6.27
C VAL A 66 -6.56 -13.24 -6.13
N ALA A 67 -5.64 -14.19 -5.90
CA ALA A 67 -6.01 -15.59 -5.66
C ALA A 67 -6.69 -15.82 -4.30
N LEU A 68 -6.62 -14.84 -3.39
CA LEU A 68 -7.32 -14.89 -2.10
C LEU A 68 -8.76 -14.38 -2.19
N ILE A 69 -9.20 -13.84 -3.34
CA ILE A 69 -10.57 -13.32 -3.50
C ILE A 69 -11.63 -14.36 -3.09
N PRO A 70 -11.60 -15.62 -3.56
CA PRO A 70 -12.61 -16.60 -3.18
C PRO A 70 -12.63 -16.89 -1.67
N VAL A 71 -11.46 -16.90 -1.04
CA VAL A 71 -11.32 -17.12 0.40
C VAL A 71 -11.88 -15.93 1.17
N ALA A 72 -11.58 -14.70 0.74
CA ALA A 72 -12.12 -13.49 1.34
C ALA A 72 -13.66 -13.50 1.29
N VAL A 73 -14.24 -13.84 0.13
CA VAL A 73 -15.69 -13.94 -0.05
C VAL A 73 -16.31 -15.04 0.79
N LEU A 74 -15.65 -16.19 0.91
CA LEU A 74 -16.14 -17.30 1.74
C LEU A 74 -16.21 -16.92 3.23
N LEU A 75 -15.24 -16.13 3.70
CA LEU A 75 -15.12 -15.77 5.11
C LEU A 75 -15.98 -14.55 5.49
N TYR A 76 -16.04 -13.55 4.61
CA TYR A 76 -16.60 -12.22 4.92
C TYR A 76 -17.64 -11.73 3.90
N GLY A 77 -18.07 -12.59 2.96
CA GLY A 77 -19.10 -12.25 1.98
C GLY A 77 -18.66 -11.20 0.97
N THR A 78 -19.58 -10.32 0.56
CA THR A 78 -19.31 -9.25 -0.42
C THR A 78 -19.10 -7.88 0.24
N ASP A 79 -18.82 -7.88 1.54
CA ASP A 79 -18.77 -6.67 2.36
C ASP A 79 -17.40 -5.99 2.31
N LEU A 80 -17.30 -4.85 3.00
CA LEU A 80 -16.07 -4.07 3.15
C LEU A 80 -14.93 -4.92 3.74
N GLU A 81 -15.23 -5.88 4.60
CA GLU A 81 -14.25 -6.75 5.25
C GLU A 81 -13.48 -7.61 4.25
N SER A 82 -14.16 -8.22 3.27
CA SER A 82 -13.53 -8.97 2.17
C SER A 82 -12.56 -8.11 1.38
N LYS A 83 -12.99 -6.88 1.07
CA LYS A 83 -12.16 -5.88 0.36
C LYS A 83 -10.94 -5.49 1.20
N LEU A 84 -11.12 -5.22 2.50
CA LEU A 84 -10.05 -4.85 3.41
C LEU A 84 -9.03 -5.96 3.55
N LEU A 85 -9.44 -7.23 3.68
CA LEU A 85 -8.51 -8.36 3.78
C LEU A 85 -7.53 -8.39 2.60
N LEU A 86 -8.05 -8.26 1.38
CA LEU A 86 -7.25 -8.32 0.16
C LEU A 86 -6.28 -7.13 0.04
N VAL A 87 -6.79 -5.93 0.34
CA VAL A 87 -5.99 -4.69 0.30
C VAL A 87 -4.91 -4.72 1.38
N VAL A 88 -5.25 -5.13 2.59
CA VAL A 88 -4.32 -5.23 3.71
C VAL A 88 -3.24 -6.25 3.39
N TYR A 89 -3.61 -7.45 2.96
CA TYR A 89 -2.66 -8.52 2.65
C TYR A 89 -1.62 -8.08 1.62
N ALA A 90 -2.06 -7.52 0.48
CA ALA A 90 -1.15 -7.11 -0.56
C ALA A 90 -0.25 -5.94 -0.16
N SER A 91 -0.82 -4.96 0.54
CA SER A 91 -0.11 -3.75 0.96
C SER A 91 0.88 -4.04 2.09
N PHE A 92 0.52 -4.95 2.99
CA PHE A 92 1.35 -5.36 4.13
C PHE A 92 2.71 -5.86 3.66
N TRP A 93 2.74 -6.73 2.64
CA TRP A 93 3.99 -7.26 2.11
C TRP A 93 4.88 -6.19 1.46
N GLN A 94 4.28 -5.21 0.77
CA GLN A 94 5.04 -4.10 0.18
C GLN A 94 5.73 -3.26 1.27
N VAL A 95 5.03 -2.99 2.37
CA VAL A 95 5.57 -2.22 3.49
C VAL A 95 6.60 -3.04 4.28
N LEU A 96 6.26 -4.27 4.66
CA LEU A 96 7.10 -5.14 5.49
C LEU A 96 8.48 -5.35 4.84
N VAL A 97 8.51 -5.71 3.56
CA VAL A 97 9.77 -5.99 2.85
C VAL A 97 10.66 -4.76 2.80
N GLN A 98 10.08 -3.59 2.57
CA GLN A 98 10.84 -2.34 2.54
C GLN A 98 11.37 -1.99 3.92
N VAL A 99 10.55 -2.11 4.98
CA VAL A 99 11.01 -1.89 6.35
C VAL A 99 12.18 -2.82 6.69
N LEU A 100 12.07 -4.12 6.37
CA LEU A 100 13.13 -5.09 6.59
C LEU A 100 14.42 -4.73 5.83
N ALA A 101 14.31 -4.32 4.58
CA ALA A 101 15.46 -3.82 3.82
C ALA A 101 16.12 -2.61 4.51
N GLY A 102 15.32 -1.65 4.97
CA GLY A 102 15.83 -0.49 5.72
C GLY A 102 16.47 -0.84 7.06
N THR A 103 16.05 -1.93 7.70
CA THR A 103 16.72 -2.44 8.91
C THR A 103 18.08 -3.08 8.63
N GLN A 104 18.27 -3.61 7.41
CA GLN A 104 19.52 -4.25 6.99
C GLN A 104 20.53 -3.24 6.44
N ASP A 105 20.06 -2.09 5.95
CA ASP A 105 20.90 -1.01 5.41
C ASP A 105 21.51 -0.10 6.49
N ALA A 106 21.26 -0.39 7.78
CA ALA A 106 21.83 0.36 8.89
C ALA A 106 23.37 0.27 8.90
N ASP A 107 24.02 1.43 8.98
CA ASP A 107 25.49 1.54 8.99
C ASP A 107 26.08 0.71 10.15
N PRO A 108 26.96 -0.28 9.86
CA PRO A 108 27.64 -1.06 10.87
C PRO A 108 28.35 -0.21 11.93
N VAL A 109 28.88 0.97 11.55
CA VAL A 109 29.54 1.90 12.47
C VAL A 109 28.54 2.53 13.44
N ALA A 110 27.33 2.88 12.98
CA ALA A 110 26.28 3.40 13.84
C ALA A 110 25.78 2.34 14.83
N GLU A 111 25.70 1.08 14.37
CA GLU A 111 25.34 -0.07 15.21
C GLU A 111 26.45 -0.39 16.25
N ASP A 112 27.72 -0.37 15.84
CA ASP A 112 28.88 -0.50 16.75
C ASP A 112 28.94 0.61 17.79
N THR A 113 28.66 1.84 17.38
CA THR A 113 28.57 2.99 18.28
C THR A 113 27.45 2.76 19.30
N ALA A 114 26.25 2.38 18.87
CA ALA A 114 25.15 2.08 19.80
C ALA A 114 25.51 0.97 20.80
N ARG A 115 26.26 -0.06 20.35
CA ARG A 115 26.80 -1.11 21.24
C ARG A 115 27.81 -0.58 22.25
N SER A 116 28.77 0.24 21.82
CA SER A 116 29.78 0.85 22.72
C SER A 116 29.14 1.77 23.77
N TYR A 117 28.10 2.51 23.40
CA TYR A 117 27.32 3.34 24.33
C TYR A 117 26.31 2.54 25.17
N ARG A 118 26.27 1.21 25.04
CA ARG A 118 25.32 0.30 25.73
C ARG A 118 23.87 0.75 25.59
N MET A 119 23.50 1.26 24.41
CA MET A 119 22.12 1.68 24.15
C MET A 119 21.18 0.47 24.26
N GLY A 120 20.10 0.62 25.03
CA GLY A 120 19.04 -0.39 25.11
C GLY A 120 18.31 -0.53 23.77
N GLY A 121 17.52 -1.60 23.62
CA GLY A 121 16.82 -1.92 22.36
C GLY A 121 15.97 -0.76 21.82
N TRP A 122 15.25 -0.04 22.69
CA TRP A 122 14.49 1.14 22.29
C TRP A 122 15.37 2.29 21.79
N GLY A 123 16.52 2.52 22.44
CA GLY A 123 17.49 3.54 22.03
C GLY A 123 18.04 3.22 20.63
N ARG A 124 18.44 1.97 20.41
CA ARG A 124 18.89 1.51 19.09
C ARG A 124 17.81 1.68 18.02
N VAL A 125 16.57 1.27 18.29
CA VAL A 125 15.46 1.45 17.33
C VAL A 125 15.24 2.92 17.02
N ARG A 126 15.19 3.80 18.03
CA ARG A 126 14.87 5.22 17.85
C ARG A 126 15.97 6.02 17.18
N TYR A 127 17.24 5.73 17.47
CA TYR A 127 18.38 6.56 17.07
C TYR A 127 19.23 5.98 15.94
N VAL A 128 19.19 4.66 15.71
CA VAL A 128 19.95 4.00 14.63
C VAL A 128 19.00 3.48 13.57
N LEU A 129 18.02 2.68 13.97
CA LEU A 129 17.17 1.95 13.03
C LEU A 129 16.16 2.85 12.32
N TRP A 130 15.41 3.65 13.09
CA TRP A 130 14.31 4.47 12.58
C TRP A 130 14.76 5.52 11.56
N PRO A 131 15.86 6.27 11.77
CA PRO A 131 16.35 7.21 10.76
C PRO A 131 16.69 6.55 9.43
N THR A 132 17.34 5.38 9.47
CA THR A 132 17.73 4.63 8.27
C THR A 132 16.54 3.94 7.60
N ALA A 133 15.61 3.40 8.38
CA ALA A 133 14.44 2.70 7.85
C ALA A 133 13.41 3.67 7.25
N LEU A 134 13.37 4.93 7.67
CA LEU A 134 12.32 5.87 7.26
C LEU A 134 12.23 6.09 5.72
N PRO A 135 13.33 6.31 4.96
CA PRO A 135 13.30 6.32 3.50
C PRO A 135 12.66 5.08 2.88
N TYR A 136 12.96 3.91 3.44
CA TYR A 136 12.41 2.63 2.98
C TYR A 136 10.93 2.51 3.33
N VAL A 137 10.52 2.91 4.54
CA VAL A 137 9.11 2.95 4.93
C VAL A 137 8.31 3.82 3.96
N MET A 138 8.81 5.02 3.62
CA MET A 138 8.13 5.90 2.67
C MET A 138 8.04 5.28 1.26
N THR A 139 9.11 4.62 0.81
CA THR A 139 9.09 3.84 -0.44
C THR A 139 8.04 2.73 -0.40
N GLY A 140 7.97 2.00 0.71
CA GLY A 140 6.98 0.94 0.95
C GLY A 140 5.56 1.48 0.94
N VAL A 141 5.29 2.60 1.62
CA VAL A 141 3.98 3.28 1.62
C VAL A 141 3.57 3.69 0.21
N ARG A 142 4.49 4.26 -0.59
CA ARG A 142 4.20 4.64 -1.99
C ARG A 142 3.83 3.45 -2.86
N LEU A 143 4.60 2.36 -2.76
CA LEU A 143 4.33 1.13 -3.51
C LEU A 143 3.01 0.51 -3.06
N ALA A 144 2.80 0.41 -1.75
CA ALA A 144 1.57 -0.10 -1.15
C ALA A 144 0.34 0.72 -1.56
N ALA A 145 0.42 2.05 -1.56
CA ALA A 145 -0.69 2.93 -1.95
C ALA A 145 -1.19 2.65 -3.38
N THR A 146 -0.26 2.40 -4.31
CA THR A 146 -0.59 2.11 -5.70
C THR A 146 -1.20 0.71 -5.85
N VAL A 147 -0.58 -0.30 -5.23
CA VAL A 147 -1.07 -1.69 -5.25
C VAL A 147 -2.42 -1.83 -4.54
N ALA A 148 -2.60 -1.15 -3.42
CA ALA A 148 -3.83 -1.09 -2.66
C ALA A 148 -4.99 -0.63 -3.53
N LEU A 149 -4.80 0.44 -4.32
CA LEU A 149 -5.85 1.00 -5.15
C LEU A 149 -6.26 0.04 -6.27
N VAL A 150 -5.27 -0.57 -6.93
CA VAL A 150 -5.51 -1.57 -7.98
C VAL A 150 -6.36 -2.71 -7.42
N LEU A 151 -6.01 -3.23 -6.25
CA LEU A 151 -6.76 -4.33 -5.63
C LEU A 151 -8.11 -3.92 -5.06
N THR A 152 -8.23 -2.70 -4.55
CA THR A 152 -9.50 -2.12 -4.11
C THR A 152 -10.50 -2.15 -5.27
N ILE A 153 -10.11 -1.62 -6.43
CA ILE A 153 -10.95 -1.59 -7.63
C ILE A 153 -11.17 -3.01 -8.19
N THR A 154 -10.16 -3.87 -8.14
CA THR A 154 -10.29 -5.28 -8.58
C THR A 154 -11.29 -6.04 -7.70
N ALA A 155 -11.22 -5.87 -6.38
CA ALA A 155 -12.14 -6.50 -5.44
C ALA A 155 -13.58 -6.01 -5.66
N GLU A 156 -13.78 -4.70 -5.83
CA GLU A 156 -15.11 -4.13 -6.16
C GLU A 156 -15.67 -4.68 -7.47
N LEU A 157 -14.81 -4.81 -8.49
CA LEU A 157 -15.20 -5.31 -9.80
C LEU A 157 -15.57 -6.80 -9.78
N VAL A 158 -14.80 -7.61 -9.04
CA VAL A 158 -14.97 -9.07 -9.02
C VAL A 158 -16.01 -9.53 -8.00
N ILE A 159 -16.03 -8.93 -6.82
CA ILE A 159 -16.88 -9.31 -5.68
C ILE A 159 -18.22 -8.56 -5.72
N GLY A 160 -18.28 -7.42 -6.42
CA GLY A 160 -19.47 -6.57 -6.44
C GLY A 160 -19.66 -5.73 -5.17
N SER A 161 -18.59 -5.51 -4.40
CA SER A 161 -18.62 -4.63 -3.23
C SER A 161 -18.77 -3.16 -3.65
N PRO A 162 -19.40 -2.30 -2.83
CA PRO A 162 -19.62 -0.89 -3.19
C PRO A 162 -18.33 -0.15 -3.56
N GLY A 163 -18.38 0.56 -4.68
CA GLY A 163 -17.28 1.38 -5.19
C GLY A 163 -17.25 1.48 -6.71
N LEU A 164 -16.26 2.21 -7.23
CA LEU A 164 -16.07 2.44 -8.67
C LEU A 164 -15.94 1.14 -9.47
N GLY A 165 -15.31 0.11 -8.91
CA GLY A 165 -15.16 -1.19 -9.58
C GLY A 165 -16.50 -1.89 -9.83
N ARG A 166 -17.46 -1.76 -8.90
CA ARG A 166 -18.82 -2.30 -9.06
C ARG A 166 -19.60 -1.55 -10.13
N GLU A 167 -19.55 -0.22 -10.12
CA GLU A 167 -20.22 0.59 -11.15
C GLU A 167 -19.63 0.31 -12.55
N LEU A 168 -18.32 0.07 -12.64
CA LEU A 168 -17.67 -0.40 -13.85
C LEU A 168 -18.20 -1.78 -14.27
N ALA A 169 -18.35 -2.75 -13.35
CA ALA A 169 -18.91 -4.07 -13.64
C ALA A 169 -20.37 -3.99 -14.13
N VAL A 170 -21.18 -3.10 -13.55
CA VAL A 170 -22.56 -2.84 -13.99
C VAL A 170 -22.57 -2.22 -15.39
N ALA A 171 -21.70 -1.26 -15.67
CA ALA A 171 -21.58 -0.67 -17.01
C ALA A 171 -21.12 -1.70 -18.06
N GLN A 172 -20.25 -2.65 -17.67
CA GLN A 172 -19.80 -3.74 -18.54
C GLN A 172 -20.93 -4.71 -18.88
N THR A 173 -21.66 -5.20 -17.87
CA THR A 173 -22.74 -6.18 -18.05
C THR A 173 -23.97 -5.60 -18.75
N SER A 174 -24.22 -4.30 -18.64
CA SER A 174 -25.29 -3.59 -19.35
C SER A 174 -24.96 -3.22 -20.80
N GLY A 175 -23.74 -3.51 -21.28
CA GLY A 175 -23.30 -3.15 -22.64
C GLY A 175 -23.11 -1.65 -22.85
N ALA A 176 -23.03 -0.85 -21.77
CA ALA A 176 -22.86 0.59 -21.82
C ALA A 176 -21.40 0.97 -22.10
N VAL A 177 -20.90 0.62 -23.29
CA VAL A 177 -19.50 0.80 -23.72
C VAL A 177 -18.95 2.21 -23.44
N PRO A 178 -19.68 3.32 -23.73
CA PRO A 178 -19.19 4.67 -23.40
C PRO A 178 -18.95 4.89 -21.89
N ARG A 179 -19.77 4.28 -21.02
CA ARG A 179 -19.61 4.37 -19.56
C ARG A 179 -18.44 3.53 -19.06
N VAL A 180 -18.21 2.36 -19.64
CA VAL A 180 -17.04 1.52 -19.32
C VAL A 180 -15.75 2.32 -19.53
N TYR A 181 -15.59 2.97 -20.69
CA TYR A 181 -14.41 3.81 -20.95
C TYR A 181 -14.32 5.02 -20.01
N ALA A 182 -15.45 5.62 -19.63
CA ALA A 182 -15.44 6.72 -18.66
C ALA A 182 -14.91 6.27 -17.29
N PHE A 183 -15.38 5.12 -16.77
CA PHE A 183 -14.86 4.54 -15.52
C PHE A 183 -13.39 4.12 -15.61
N VAL A 184 -12.95 3.57 -16.74
CA VAL A 184 -11.52 3.24 -16.97
C VAL A 184 -10.65 4.50 -16.93
N LEU A 185 -11.09 5.60 -17.56
CA LEU A 185 -10.37 6.86 -17.51
C LEU A 185 -10.32 7.43 -16.09
N VAL A 186 -11.46 7.46 -15.39
CA VAL A 186 -11.52 7.98 -14.01
C VAL A 186 -10.64 7.17 -13.07
N THR A 187 -10.70 5.85 -13.12
CA THR A 187 -9.86 4.97 -12.27
C THR A 187 -8.38 5.11 -12.63
N GLY A 188 -8.04 5.29 -13.91
CA GLY A 188 -6.69 5.62 -14.36
C GLY A 188 -6.19 6.96 -13.79
N PHE A 189 -6.99 8.03 -13.88
CA PHE A 189 -6.66 9.33 -13.29
C PHE A 189 -6.53 9.26 -11.77
N LEU A 190 -7.39 8.47 -11.11
CA LEU A 190 -7.32 8.25 -9.67
C LEU A 190 -6.00 7.57 -9.28
N GLY A 191 -5.57 6.56 -10.04
CA GLY A 191 -4.27 5.91 -9.84
C GLY A 191 -3.08 6.86 -10.02
N VAL A 192 -3.11 7.69 -11.06
CA VAL A 192 -2.10 8.73 -11.27
C VAL A 192 -2.09 9.71 -10.10
N ALA A 193 -3.26 10.19 -9.67
CA ALA A 193 -3.40 11.10 -8.55
C ALA A 193 -2.83 10.50 -7.25
N VAL A 194 -3.18 9.25 -6.92
CA VAL A 194 -2.66 8.54 -5.74
C VAL A 194 -1.14 8.40 -5.81
N ASN A 195 -0.57 8.01 -6.95
CA ASN A 195 0.89 7.90 -7.10
C ASN A 195 1.58 9.27 -6.99
N LEU A 196 1.01 10.33 -7.57
CA LEU A 196 1.56 11.69 -7.45
C LEU A 196 1.54 12.18 -6.00
N VAL A 197 0.42 12.00 -5.30
CA VAL A 197 0.27 12.36 -3.88
C VAL A 197 1.26 11.57 -3.03
N ALA A 198 1.36 10.25 -3.23
CA ALA A 198 2.29 9.42 -2.49
C ALA A 198 3.76 9.85 -2.70
N ARG A 199 4.15 10.16 -3.94
CA ARG A 199 5.48 10.71 -4.25
C ARG A 199 5.72 12.08 -3.61
N ALA A 200 4.71 12.95 -3.59
CA ALA A 200 4.82 14.26 -2.95
C ALA A 200 5.00 14.13 -1.42
N VAL A 201 4.24 13.23 -0.79
CA VAL A 201 4.34 12.91 0.65
C VAL A 201 5.73 12.38 0.97
N GLU A 202 6.25 11.44 0.19
CA GLU A 202 7.60 10.90 0.37
C GLU A 202 8.68 11.97 0.23
N ARG A 203 8.65 12.80 -0.84
CA ARG A 203 9.63 13.89 -1.01
C ARG A 203 9.60 14.87 0.15
N ARG A 204 8.40 15.18 0.67
CA ARG A 204 8.27 16.05 1.84
C ARG A 204 8.79 15.37 3.10
N ALA A 205 8.51 14.09 3.32
CA ALA A 205 8.99 13.33 4.46
C ALA A 205 10.50 13.06 4.40
N LEU A 206 11.12 13.08 3.22
CA LEU A 206 12.56 12.80 3.04
C LEU A 206 13.37 14.05 2.68
N HIS A 207 12.79 15.25 2.81
CA HIS A 207 13.47 16.51 2.43
C HIS A 207 14.80 16.72 3.18
N TRP A 208 14.98 16.07 4.33
CA TRP A 208 16.17 16.17 5.16
C TRP A 208 17.21 15.08 4.89
N HIS A 209 16.86 14.02 4.15
CA HIS A 209 17.71 12.85 3.99
C HIS A 209 18.71 13.04 2.82
N PRO A 210 20.02 12.78 3.03
CA PRO A 210 21.07 13.01 2.02
C PRO A 210 20.89 12.23 0.71
N SER A 211 20.11 11.14 0.70
CA SER A 211 19.83 10.33 -0.49
C SER A 211 19.12 11.09 -1.61
N MET A 212 18.48 12.25 -1.33
CA MET A 212 17.93 13.14 -2.37
C MET A 212 18.92 14.19 -2.91
N ARG A 213 20.11 14.36 -2.31
CA ARG A 213 21.12 15.34 -2.80
C ARG A 213 22.00 14.82 -3.93
N GLY A 214 21.98 13.51 -4.21
CA GLY A 214 22.85 12.88 -5.23
C GLY A 214 22.32 12.91 -6.67
N GLU A 215 21.01 13.13 -6.90
CA GLU A 215 20.42 13.12 -8.25
C GLU A 215 20.59 14.45 -9.01
N GLY A 216 21.16 15.48 -8.38
CA GLY A 216 21.45 16.78 -9.02
C GLY A 216 22.85 16.94 -9.60
N GLN A 217 23.69 15.90 -9.54
CA GLN A 217 25.06 15.91 -10.05
C GLN A 217 25.35 14.68 -10.92
N ARG A 218 24.57 14.47 -11.99
CA ARG A 218 25.00 13.75 -13.19
C ARG A 218 24.34 14.35 -14.42
#